data_AF-A0A973D8G9-F1
#
_entry.id   AF-A0A973D8G9-F1
#
_cell.length_a   1.000
_cell.length_b   1.000
_cell.length_c   1.000
_cell.angle_alpha   90.00
_cell.angle_beta   90.00
_cell.angle_gamma   90.00
#
_symmetry.space_group_name_H-M   'P 1'
#
loop_
_entity.id
_entity.type
_entity.pdbx_description
1 polymer ?
#
loop_
_entity_poly.entity_id
_entity_poly.type
_entity_poly.pdbx_seq_one_letter_code
_entity_poly.pdbx_strand_id
1 'polypeptide(L)'
;SAIGVEPLITLLEKLVKKRKDVLYHQVRDALWELTGQDFDLIDEWHLWWEPRKGSFDPMEENHAGKTGVKRKRRGNDPEFWGVPVESKNIVFVIDTSGSMRYVHKDDIPGLARGDGSDGGGSSGGGQMTQEQQRLAKFWTRMEMAKRELRKVLKKMSKDAAFNCVRFDTTVSKFKKKATPASSGNKKSALKWVDGLKHNGNTNTLDSLMEAFGQDARTNTIFFLSDGLPSVDGKVNDPTEPILEKVFEMNRFRKIKIHCFGFHPFTQGGQQMPGLASANTWLKRLAESTGGTYTNMKVDNKLTPDNPGD
;
A
#
# COMPACT_ATOMS: atom_id res chain seq x y z
N SER A 1 2.40 -30.96 -11.93
CA SER A 1 2.78 -29.91 -10.97
C SER A 1 4.31 -29.75 -10.82
N ALA A 2 5.13 -30.81 -10.93
CA ALA A 2 6.60 -30.76 -11.01
C ALA A 2 7.20 -29.87 -12.13
N ILE A 3 6.43 -29.58 -13.19
CA ILE A 3 6.85 -28.89 -14.41
C ILE A 3 7.37 -27.45 -14.14
N GLY A 4 6.96 -26.82 -13.03
CA GLY A 4 7.36 -25.44 -12.71
C GLY A 4 8.69 -25.30 -11.98
N VAL A 5 9.13 -26.32 -11.23
CA VAL A 5 10.29 -26.19 -10.32
C VAL A 5 11.62 -26.18 -11.09
N GLU A 6 11.81 -27.12 -12.01
CA GLU A 6 13.05 -27.21 -12.80
C GLU A 6 13.35 -25.96 -13.65
N PRO A 7 12.36 -25.37 -14.36
CA PRO A 7 12.57 -24.11 -15.06
C PRO A 7 12.90 -22.94 -14.12
N LEU A 8 12.33 -22.90 -12.91
CA LEU A 8 12.63 -21.87 -11.93
C LEU A 8 14.05 -22.01 -11.36
N ILE A 9 14.52 -23.23 -11.07
CA ILE A 9 15.92 -23.49 -10.67
C ILE A 9 16.87 -23.05 -11.79
N THR A 10 16.57 -23.42 -13.04
CA THR A 10 17.37 -23.02 -14.22
C THR A 10 17.40 -21.49 -14.40
N LEU A 11 16.27 -20.81 -14.16
CA LEU A 11 16.21 -19.36 -14.18
C LEU A 11 17.02 -18.75 -13.03
N LEU A 12 16.94 -19.32 -11.83
CA LEU A 12 17.70 -18.89 -10.66
C LEU A 12 19.20 -18.95 -10.94
N GLU A 13 19.70 -20.04 -11.54
CA GLU A 13 21.10 -20.20 -11.94
C GLU A 13 21.57 -19.04 -12.86
N LYS A 14 20.78 -18.71 -13.87
CA LYS A 14 21.07 -17.60 -14.80
C LYS A 14 21.07 -16.25 -14.08
N LEU A 15 20.18 -16.05 -13.11
CA LEU A 15 20.06 -14.80 -12.36
C LEU A 15 21.20 -14.62 -11.36
N VAL A 16 21.65 -15.69 -10.69
CA VAL A 16 22.84 -15.67 -9.80
C VAL A 16 24.07 -15.16 -10.55
N LYS A 17 24.27 -15.60 -11.79
CA LYS A 17 25.42 -15.22 -12.63
C LYS A 17 25.33 -13.79 -13.18
N LYS A 18 24.12 -13.24 -13.34
CA LYS A 18 23.91 -11.90 -13.93
C LYS A 18 23.71 -10.79 -12.90
N ARG A 19 22.64 -10.90 -12.10
CA ARG A 19 22.22 -9.87 -11.14
C ARG A 19 21.24 -10.47 -10.12
N LYS A 20 21.51 -10.24 -8.83
CA LYS A 20 20.59 -10.56 -7.73
C LYS A 20 19.59 -9.42 -7.53
N ASP A 21 18.66 -9.28 -8.47
CA ASP A 21 17.64 -8.23 -8.46
C ASP A 21 16.26 -8.76 -8.04
N VAL A 22 15.20 -7.96 -8.21
CA VAL A 22 13.82 -8.36 -7.84
C VAL A 22 13.42 -9.70 -8.46
N LEU A 23 13.78 -9.97 -9.72
CA LEU A 23 13.40 -11.23 -10.36
C LEU A 23 14.11 -12.42 -9.71
N TYR A 24 15.37 -12.26 -9.32
CA TYR A 24 16.10 -13.27 -8.54
C TYR A 24 15.36 -13.62 -7.24
N HIS A 25 14.87 -12.61 -6.53
CA HIS A 25 14.12 -12.83 -5.29
C HIS A 25 12.74 -13.45 -5.54
N GLN A 26 12.00 -12.99 -6.55
CA GLN A 26 10.70 -13.57 -6.92
C GLN A 26 10.80 -15.04 -7.31
N VAL A 27 11.89 -15.43 -7.99
CA VAL A 27 12.13 -16.84 -8.33
C VAL A 27 12.41 -17.66 -7.08
N ARG A 28 13.16 -17.13 -6.10
CA ARG A 28 13.35 -17.80 -4.80
C ARG A 28 12.06 -17.92 -4.02
N ASP A 29 11.25 -16.86 -3.96
CA ASP A 29 9.96 -16.88 -3.27
C ASP A 29 9.02 -17.92 -3.91
N ALA A 30 8.94 -17.96 -5.24
CA ALA A 30 8.14 -18.96 -5.96
C ALA A 30 8.65 -20.39 -5.74
N LEU A 31 9.98 -20.59 -5.72
CA LEU A 31 10.57 -21.89 -5.39
C LEU A 31 10.26 -22.29 -3.96
N TRP A 32 10.28 -21.35 -3.01
CA TRP A 32 9.90 -21.62 -1.63
C TRP A 32 8.41 -21.94 -1.50
N GLU A 33 7.53 -21.21 -2.18
CA GLU A 33 6.09 -21.50 -2.18
C GLU A 33 5.82 -22.91 -2.73
N LEU A 34 6.51 -23.32 -3.80
CA LEU A 34 6.32 -24.62 -4.43
C LEU A 34 6.99 -25.79 -3.68
N THR A 35 8.11 -25.56 -3.00
CA THR A 35 8.96 -26.64 -2.45
C THR A 35 9.13 -26.61 -0.94
N GLY A 36 8.86 -25.46 -0.34
CA GLY A 36 9.17 -25.13 1.05
C GLY A 36 10.67 -25.07 1.36
N GLN A 37 11.55 -25.16 0.36
CA GLN A 37 13.00 -25.06 0.52
C GLN A 37 13.50 -23.67 0.10
N ASP A 38 14.59 -23.23 0.71
CA ASP A 38 15.32 -22.03 0.28
C ASP A 38 16.82 -22.27 0.43
N PHE A 39 17.48 -22.68 -0.65
CA PHE A 39 18.92 -22.92 -0.67
C PHE A 39 19.68 -21.68 -1.17
N ASP A 40 20.81 -21.38 -0.54
CA ASP A 40 21.65 -20.24 -0.91
C ASP A 40 22.50 -20.51 -2.15
N LEU A 41 23.01 -21.74 -2.27
CA LEU A 41 23.81 -22.18 -3.38
C LEU A 41 22.94 -22.84 -4.45
N ILE A 42 23.26 -22.58 -5.71
CA ILE A 42 22.51 -23.19 -6.81
C ILE A 42 22.75 -24.71 -6.88
N ASP A 43 23.94 -25.16 -6.47
CA ASP A 43 24.28 -26.59 -6.46
C ASP A 43 23.41 -27.37 -5.47
N GLU A 44 23.06 -26.77 -4.34
CA GLU A 44 22.14 -27.36 -3.35
C GLU A 44 20.73 -27.54 -3.93
N TRP A 45 20.26 -26.60 -4.76
CA TRP A 45 18.99 -26.73 -5.47
C TRP A 45 18.98 -27.95 -6.41
N HIS A 46 20.06 -28.15 -7.18
CA HIS A 46 20.17 -29.29 -8.09
C HIS A 46 20.27 -30.62 -7.33
N LEU A 47 21.10 -30.68 -6.29
CA LEU A 47 21.23 -31.87 -5.43
C LEU A 47 19.90 -32.26 -4.77
N TRP A 48 19.09 -31.28 -4.36
CA TRP A 48 17.79 -31.54 -3.79
C TRP A 48 16.76 -31.96 -4.85
N TRP A 49 16.75 -31.33 -6.03
CA TRP A 49 15.73 -31.52 -7.06
C TRP A 49 15.89 -32.83 -7.85
N GLU A 50 17.11 -33.19 -8.24
CA GLU A 50 17.38 -34.35 -9.10
C GLU A 50 16.73 -35.66 -8.65
N PRO A 51 16.81 -36.08 -7.37
CA PRO A 51 16.16 -37.31 -6.92
C PRO A 51 14.63 -37.20 -6.77
N ARG A 52 14.07 -35.99 -6.82
CA ARG A 52 12.64 -35.72 -6.54
C ARG A 52 11.83 -35.41 -7.80
N LYS A 53 12.47 -34.99 -8.89
CA LYS A 53 11.80 -34.49 -10.10
C LYS A 53 10.75 -35.43 -10.71
N GLY A 54 10.89 -36.74 -10.52
CA GLY A 54 9.96 -37.74 -11.05
C GLY A 54 8.68 -37.95 -10.23
N SER A 55 8.69 -37.61 -8.93
CA SER A 55 7.58 -37.88 -8.01
C SER A 55 7.10 -36.65 -7.23
N PHE A 56 7.72 -35.49 -7.43
CA PHE A 56 7.42 -34.30 -6.66
C PHE A 56 6.04 -33.72 -7.01
N ASP A 57 5.16 -33.63 -6.01
CA ASP A 57 3.92 -32.88 -6.09
C ASP A 57 3.92 -31.65 -5.16
N PRO A 58 4.03 -30.43 -5.72
CA PRO A 58 3.88 -29.18 -4.97
C PRO A 58 2.57 -29.07 -4.17
N MET A 59 1.50 -29.76 -4.54
CA MET A 59 0.21 -29.68 -3.83
C MET A 59 0.19 -30.47 -2.52
N GLU A 60 1.08 -31.45 -2.36
CA GLU A 60 1.22 -32.24 -1.14
C GLU A 60 2.21 -31.62 -0.15
N GLU A 61 2.91 -30.56 -0.55
CA GLU A 61 3.93 -29.93 0.28
C GLU A 61 3.33 -29.05 1.38
N ASN A 62 3.69 -29.37 2.63
CA ASN A 62 3.32 -28.59 3.81
C ASN A 62 4.52 -27.77 4.28
N HIS A 63 4.32 -26.46 4.50
CA HIS A 63 5.37 -25.53 4.95
C HIS A 63 5.64 -25.58 6.47
N ALA A 64 4.93 -26.41 7.23
CA ALA A 64 5.11 -26.55 8.67
C ALA A 64 6.54 -27.02 9.02
N GLY A 65 7.28 -26.20 9.77
CA GLY A 65 8.62 -26.53 10.27
C GLY A 65 9.77 -26.35 9.28
N LYS A 66 9.51 -25.86 8.06
CA LYS A 66 10.57 -25.60 7.07
C LYS A 66 11.19 -24.21 7.23
N THR A 67 12.51 -24.14 7.04
CA THR A 67 13.29 -22.89 7.09
C THR A 67 13.07 -22.09 5.82
N GLY A 68 11.96 -21.35 5.75
CA GLY A 68 11.87 -20.23 4.83
C GLY A 68 12.67 -19.07 5.38
N VAL A 69 13.75 -18.67 4.70
CA VAL A 69 14.24 -17.30 4.88
C VAL A 69 13.20 -16.41 4.21
N LYS A 70 12.10 -16.10 4.93
CA LYS A 70 11.39 -14.84 4.68
C LYS A 70 12.50 -13.81 4.67
N ARG A 71 12.76 -13.18 3.52
CA ARG A 71 13.77 -12.14 3.32
C ARG A 71 14.01 -11.47 4.66
N LYS A 72 15.22 -11.61 5.23
CA LYS A 72 15.60 -10.76 6.38
C LYS A 72 15.50 -9.35 5.81
N ARG A 73 14.34 -8.73 6.00
CA ARG A 73 14.00 -7.43 5.41
C ARG A 73 15.16 -6.55 5.80
N ARG A 74 15.91 -6.06 4.81
CA ARG A 74 16.95 -5.10 5.16
C ARG A 74 16.16 -3.92 5.71
N GLY A 75 16.51 -3.40 6.88
CA GLY A 75 15.77 -2.28 7.48
C GLY A 75 15.66 -1.04 6.57
N ASN A 76 16.33 -1.04 5.42
CA ASN A 76 16.32 0.01 4.42
C ASN A 76 15.50 -0.32 3.16
N ASP A 77 14.79 -1.46 3.10
CA ASP A 77 13.91 -1.76 1.96
C ASP A 77 12.76 -0.74 1.90
N PRO A 78 12.35 -0.26 0.71
CA PRO A 78 11.23 0.65 0.59
C PRO A 78 9.93 -0.06 1.00
N GLU A 79 9.20 0.55 1.91
CA GLU A 79 7.89 0.08 2.35
C GLU A 79 6.92 1.26 2.30
N PHE A 80 5.64 0.98 2.04
CA PHE A 80 4.55 1.94 2.18
C PHE A 80 3.62 1.41 3.28
N TRP A 81 3.66 2.06 4.46
CA TRP A 81 3.01 1.57 5.68
C TRP A 81 3.24 0.08 6.01
N GLY A 82 4.50 -0.34 6.01
CA GLY A 82 4.90 -1.70 6.38
C GLY A 82 4.64 -2.75 5.30
N VAL A 83 3.97 -2.38 4.20
CA VAL A 83 3.83 -3.20 3.00
C VAL A 83 5.08 -3.01 2.13
N PRO A 84 5.87 -4.06 1.87
CA PRO A 84 7.08 -3.96 1.06
C PRO A 84 6.79 -3.53 -0.38
N VAL A 85 7.65 -2.66 -0.91
CA VAL A 85 7.64 -2.28 -2.32
C VAL A 85 8.59 -3.20 -3.08
N GLU A 86 8.07 -4.36 -3.49
CA GLU A 86 8.85 -5.42 -4.15
C GLU A 86 8.92 -5.23 -5.67
N SER A 87 7.94 -4.55 -6.25
CA SER A 87 7.85 -4.36 -7.71
C SER A 87 8.78 -3.28 -8.26
N LYS A 88 9.07 -3.37 -9.57
CA LYS A 88 9.71 -2.30 -10.35
C LYS A 88 8.73 -1.42 -11.11
N ASN A 89 7.42 -1.69 -11.15
CA ASN A 89 6.45 -0.88 -11.92
C ASN A 89 5.22 -0.59 -11.07
N ILE A 90 5.26 0.55 -10.38
CA ILE A 90 4.35 0.85 -9.28
C ILE A 90 3.50 2.07 -9.60
N VAL A 91 2.23 2.06 -9.20
CA VAL A 91 1.41 3.27 -9.18
C VAL A 91 0.89 3.49 -7.76
N PHE A 92 1.17 4.68 -7.21
CA PHE A 92 0.57 5.13 -5.96
C PHE A 92 -0.70 5.92 -6.30
N VAL A 93 -1.84 5.51 -5.76
CA VAL A 93 -3.13 6.18 -5.93
C VAL A 93 -3.54 6.72 -4.58
N ILE A 94 -3.58 8.05 -4.45
CA ILE A 94 -3.76 8.74 -3.18
C ILE A 94 -5.06 9.52 -3.21
N ASP A 95 -5.95 9.18 -2.30
CA ASP A 95 -7.17 9.93 -2.04
C ASP A 95 -6.82 11.33 -1.52
N THR A 96 -7.47 12.32 -2.13
CA THR A 96 -7.39 13.73 -1.79
C THR A 96 -8.78 14.32 -1.56
N SER A 97 -9.79 13.48 -1.31
CA SER A 97 -11.14 13.90 -0.96
C SER A 97 -11.19 14.72 0.33
N GLY A 98 -12.31 15.43 0.53
CA GLY A 98 -12.49 16.30 1.69
C GLY A 98 -12.37 15.60 3.05
N SER A 99 -12.60 14.29 3.15
CA SER A 99 -12.43 13.50 4.38
C SER A 99 -10.98 13.38 4.84
N MET A 100 -10.02 13.56 3.92
CA MET A 100 -8.59 13.50 4.25
C MET A 100 -8.12 14.64 5.18
N ARG A 101 -9.00 15.62 5.49
CA ARG A 101 -8.76 16.66 6.50
C ARG A 101 -8.87 16.17 7.94
N TYR A 102 -9.55 15.04 8.17
CA TYR A 102 -9.84 14.58 9.53
C TYR A 102 -8.57 14.17 10.28
N VAL A 103 -8.65 14.25 11.60
CA VAL A 103 -7.59 13.91 12.56
C VAL A 103 -8.20 13.02 13.62
N HIS A 104 -7.54 11.91 13.95
CA HIS A 104 -7.99 11.05 15.04
C HIS A 104 -7.46 11.56 16.39
N LYS A 105 -8.18 12.50 17.01
CA LYS A 105 -7.72 13.22 18.20
C LYS A 105 -7.49 12.31 19.41
N ASP A 106 -8.32 11.28 19.57
CA ASP A 106 -8.32 10.43 20.76
C ASP A 106 -7.07 9.54 20.86
N ASP A 107 -6.45 9.20 19.71
CA ASP A 107 -5.18 8.44 19.69
C ASP A 107 -3.94 9.32 19.86
N ILE A 108 -4.08 10.65 19.86
CA ILE A 108 -2.93 11.56 19.85
C ILE A 108 -2.71 12.14 21.25
N PRO A 109 -1.58 11.80 21.91
CA PRO A 109 -1.20 12.43 23.17
C PRO A 109 -1.15 13.96 23.04
N GLY A 110 -1.80 14.68 23.94
CA GLY A 110 -1.92 16.15 23.91
C GLY A 110 -3.11 16.71 23.11
N LEU A 111 -3.84 15.85 22.39
CA LEU A 111 -5.10 16.16 21.68
C LEU A 111 -6.29 15.34 22.17
N ALA A 112 -6.03 14.18 22.78
CA ALA A 112 -7.04 13.43 23.51
C ALA A 112 -7.63 14.35 24.58
N ARG A 113 -8.97 14.46 24.61
CA ARG A 113 -9.66 15.21 25.68
C ARG A 113 -9.36 14.50 27.00
N GLY A 114 -8.49 15.09 27.82
CA GLY A 114 -8.45 14.78 29.24
C GLY A 114 -9.83 15.07 29.84
N ASP A 115 -10.40 14.05 30.47
CA ASP A 115 -11.50 14.07 31.44
C ASP A 115 -12.49 15.26 31.44
N GLY A 116 -13.70 15.01 30.94
CA GLY A 116 -14.82 15.93 31.07
C GLY A 116 -16.15 15.32 30.64
N SER A 117 -16.55 14.25 31.35
CA SER A 117 -17.91 13.74 31.56
C SER A 117 -18.91 13.65 30.39
N ASP A 118 -19.38 12.43 30.14
CA ASP A 118 -20.81 12.20 29.95
C ASP A 118 -21.58 12.93 31.06
N GLY A 119 -22.26 14.03 30.71
CA GLY A 119 -23.13 14.75 31.64
C GLY A 119 -23.13 16.26 31.44
N GLY A 120 -24.24 16.78 30.91
CA GLY A 120 -24.62 18.18 31.05
C GLY A 120 -24.14 19.09 29.92
N GLY A 121 -25.12 19.61 29.15
CA GLY A 121 -24.87 20.42 27.98
C GLY A 121 -23.91 21.59 28.20
N SER A 122 -23.01 21.78 27.24
CA SER A 122 -22.42 23.09 26.94
C SER A 122 -21.84 23.10 25.53
N SER A 123 -22.48 23.92 24.70
CA SER A 123 -21.90 24.60 23.55
C SER A 123 -20.65 25.39 23.96
N GLY A 124 -19.48 24.73 24.07
CA GLY A 124 -18.26 25.35 24.59
C GLY A 124 -16.99 24.70 24.05
N GLY A 125 -16.69 24.90 22.77
CA GLY A 125 -15.38 24.55 22.21
C GLY A 125 -14.36 25.66 22.46
N GLY A 126 -13.53 25.53 23.49
CA GLY A 126 -12.36 26.41 23.67
C GLY A 126 -11.43 26.34 22.45
N GLN A 127 -10.82 27.48 22.07
CA GLN A 127 -9.85 27.52 20.97
C GLN A 127 -8.65 26.61 21.28
N MET A 128 -8.26 25.78 20.30
CA MET A 128 -7.06 24.93 20.43
C MET A 128 -5.81 25.80 20.60
N THR A 129 -4.91 25.41 21.50
CA THR A 129 -3.60 26.06 21.65
C THR A 129 -2.78 25.94 20.37
N GLN A 130 -1.75 26.77 20.19
CA GLN A 130 -0.87 26.70 19.02
C GLN A 130 -0.22 25.31 18.87
N GLU A 131 0.16 24.68 19.98
CA GLU A 131 0.75 23.33 19.95
C GLU A 131 -0.29 22.26 19.58
N GLN A 132 -1.52 22.37 20.09
CA GLN A 132 -2.62 21.48 19.69
C GLN A 132 -2.95 21.63 18.20
N GLN A 133 -2.90 22.84 17.65
CA GLN A 133 -3.07 23.07 16.22
C GLN A 133 -1.93 22.45 15.41
N ARG A 134 -0.68 22.58 15.88
CA ARG A 134 0.51 21.99 15.23
C ARG A 134 0.44 20.46 15.21
N LEU A 135 0.08 19.86 16.34
CA LEU A 135 -0.13 18.41 16.48
C LEU A 135 -1.31 17.92 15.62
N ALA A 136 -2.43 18.65 15.60
CA ALA A 136 -3.60 18.27 14.80
C ALA A 136 -3.26 18.26 13.31
N LYS A 137 -2.58 19.31 12.83
CA LYS A 137 -2.12 19.40 11.44
C LYS A 137 -1.21 18.23 11.06
N PHE A 138 -0.27 17.89 11.93
CA PHE A 138 0.71 16.82 11.72
C PHE A 138 0.07 15.42 11.58
N TRP A 139 -1.10 15.22 12.20
CA TRP A 139 -1.83 13.95 12.21
C TRP A 139 -3.10 13.95 11.36
N THR A 140 -3.28 14.95 10.50
CA THR A 140 -4.32 14.85 9.46
C THR A 140 -4.05 13.64 8.57
N ARG A 141 -5.11 12.98 8.12
CA ARG A 141 -5.02 11.84 7.19
C ARG A 141 -4.17 12.17 5.96
N MET A 142 -4.35 13.37 5.42
CA MET A 142 -3.55 13.91 4.32
C MET A 142 -2.05 13.98 4.65
N GLU A 143 -1.67 14.57 5.80
CA GLU A 143 -0.25 14.68 6.14
C GLU A 143 0.38 13.33 6.50
N MET A 144 -0.39 12.40 7.07
CA MET A 144 0.05 11.00 7.23
C MET A 144 0.33 10.35 5.86
N ALA A 145 -0.60 10.46 4.90
CA ALA A 145 -0.44 9.91 3.56
C ALA A 145 0.78 10.51 2.83
N LYS A 146 0.94 11.84 2.88
CA LYS A 146 2.10 12.53 2.30
C LYS A 146 3.41 12.06 2.92
N ARG A 147 3.48 11.96 4.25
CA ARG A 147 4.70 11.56 4.97
C ARG A 147 5.18 10.18 4.53
N GLU A 148 4.29 9.21 4.44
CA GLU A 148 4.66 7.89 3.96
C GLU A 148 5.00 7.83 2.49
N LEU A 149 4.25 8.57 1.66
CA LEU A 149 4.57 8.64 0.26
C LEU A 149 5.96 9.25 0.05
N ARG A 150 6.36 10.25 0.84
CA ARG A 150 7.72 10.77 0.83
C ARG A 150 8.74 9.71 1.23
N LYS A 151 8.52 8.99 2.34
CA LYS A 151 9.44 7.95 2.83
C LYS A 151 9.70 6.87 1.78
N VAL A 152 8.63 6.33 1.18
CA VAL A 152 8.77 5.28 0.17
C VAL A 152 9.48 5.82 -1.08
N LEU A 153 9.11 7.00 -1.58
CA LEU A 153 9.73 7.60 -2.77
C LEU A 153 11.23 7.88 -2.58
N LYS A 154 11.64 8.32 -1.37
CA LYS A 154 13.06 8.50 -1.02
C LYS A 154 13.81 7.16 -1.14
N LYS A 155 13.26 6.08 -0.56
CA LYS A 155 13.89 4.75 -0.46
C LYS A 155 13.80 3.87 -1.72
N MET A 156 12.90 4.16 -2.66
CA MET A 156 12.73 3.35 -3.88
C MET A 156 14.04 3.14 -4.65
N SER A 157 14.29 1.95 -5.18
CA SER A 157 15.47 1.71 -6.02
C SER A 157 15.39 2.51 -7.32
N LYS A 158 16.53 3.00 -7.84
CA LYS A 158 16.61 3.68 -9.15
C LYS A 158 16.17 2.79 -10.33
N ASP A 159 16.17 1.48 -10.12
CA ASP A 159 15.74 0.48 -11.10
C ASP A 159 14.21 0.30 -11.16
N ALA A 160 13.48 0.92 -10.23
CA ALA A 160 12.02 0.95 -10.28
C ALA A 160 11.53 2.12 -11.15
N ALA A 161 10.38 1.95 -11.75
CA ALA A 161 9.55 2.97 -12.36
C ALA A 161 8.28 3.15 -11.52
N PHE A 162 7.84 4.39 -11.39
CA PHE A 162 6.64 4.71 -10.64
C PHE A 162 5.82 5.81 -11.31
N ASN A 163 4.57 5.93 -10.89
CA ASN A 163 3.81 7.16 -11.02
C ASN A 163 2.96 7.39 -9.76
N CYS A 164 2.48 8.62 -9.60
CA CYS A 164 1.52 8.98 -8.57
C CYS A 164 0.25 9.52 -9.23
N VAL A 165 -0.89 9.04 -8.78
CA VAL A 165 -2.23 9.50 -9.14
C VAL A 165 -2.85 10.05 -7.86
N ARG A 166 -3.39 11.27 -7.93
CA ARG A 166 -4.27 11.81 -6.88
C ARG A 166 -5.69 11.81 -7.39
N PHE A 167 -6.64 11.57 -6.51
CA PHE A 167 -8.05 11.65 -6.88
C PHE A 167 -8.87 12.34 -5.79
N ASP A 168 -9.83 13.13 -6.23
CA ASP A 168 -10.91 13.69 -5.45
C ASP A 168 -12.18 13.52 -6.29
N THR A 169 -12.98 14.57 -6.52
CA THR A 169 -13.99 14.57 -7.60
C THR A 169 -13.35 14.35 -8.99
N THR A 170 -12.10 14.77 -9.15
CA THR A 170 -11.30 14.68 -10.37
C THR A 170 -10.08 13.80 -10.16
N VAL A 171 -9.54 13.26 -11.24
CA VAL A 171 -8.29 12.48 -11.23
C VAL A 171 -7.16 13.28 -11.87
N SER A 172 -5.99 13.30 -11.24
CA SER A 172 -4.79 13.84 -11.88
C SER A 172 -3.55 13.04 -11.52
N LYS A 173 -2.50 13.21 -12.34
CA LYS A 173 -1.28 12.42 -12.25
C LYS A 173 -0.04 13.30 -12.19
N PHE A 174 0.98 12.82 -11.47
CA PHE A 174 2.28 13.47 -11.38
C PHE A 174 2.97 13.55 -12.75
N LYS A 175 2.97 12.46 -13.51
CA LYS A 175 3.48 12.39 -14.89
C LYS A 175 2.46 11.72 -15.81
N LYS A 176 2.61 11.90 -17.13
CA LYS A 176 1.70 11.30 -18.12
C LYS A 176 1.74 9.76 -18.14
N LYS A 177 2.90 9.16 -17.85
CA LYS A 177 3.19 7.72 -17.82
C LYS A 177 4.16 7.42 -16.68
N ALA A 178 4.35 6.13 -16.37
CA ALA A 178 5.35 5.68 -15.41
C ALA A 178 6.76 6.18 -15.77
N THR A 179 7.49 6.63 -14.76
CA THR A 179 8.82 7.25 -14.91
C THR A 179 9.85 6.55 -14.02
N PRO A 180 11.12 6.42 -14.45
CA PRO A 180 12.17 5.85 -13.60
C PRO A 180 12.33 6.60 -12.29
N ALA A 181 12.62 5.90 -11.19
CA ALA A 181 12.90 6.43 -9.87
C ALA A 181 14.30 7.06 -9.75
N SER A 182 14.68 7.87 -10.74
CA SER A 182 15.90 8.68 -10.71
C SER A 182 15.83 9.74 -9.62
N SER A 183 16.98 10.22 -9.15
CA SER A 183 17.05 11.28 -8.12
C SER A 183 16.26 12.54 -8.51
N GLY A 184 16.28 12.92 -9.80
CA GLY A 184 15.52 14.06 -10.32
C GLY A 184 14.01 13.84 -10.34
N ASN A 185 13.55 12.65 -10.75
CA ASN A 185 12.14 12.30 -10.75
C ASN A 185 11.59 12.17 -9.33
N LYS A 186 12.35 11.56 -8.42
CA LYS A 186 12.01 11.51 -7.00
C LYS A 186 11.88 12.91 -6.40
N LYS A 187 12.86 13.80 -6.61
CA LYS A 187 12.79 15.19 -6.13
C LYS A 187 11.57 15.93 -6.66
N SER A 188 11.23 15.72 -7.93
CA SER A 188 10.04 16.32 -8.55
C SER A 188 8.73 15.73 -8.00
N ALA A 189 8.70 14.43 -7.74
CA ALA A 189 7.55 13.76 -7.13
C ALA A 189 7.35 14.22 -5.69
N LEU A 190 8.41 14.36 -4.90
CA LEU A 190 8.34 14.90 -3.53
C LEU A 190 7.68 16.29 -3.52
N LYS A 191 8.10 17.20 -4.41
CA LYS A 191 7.46 18.52 -4.56
C LYS A 191 5.98 18.42 -4.93
N TRP A 192 5.62 17.49 -5.81
CA TRP A 192 4.23 17.26 -6.19
C TRP A 192 3.41 16.75 -5.00
N VAL A 193 3.96 15.83 -4.20
CA VAL A 193 3.34 15.30 -2.97
C VAL A 193 3.12 16.42 -1.95
N ASP A 194 4.12 17.27 -1.73
CA ASP A 194 4.01 18.40 -0.81
C ASP A 194 2.89 19.38 -1.20
N GLY A 195 2.65 19.53 -2.50
CA GLY A 195 1.60 20.36 -3.08
C GLY A 195 0.18 19.76 -3.03
N LEU A 196 0.00 18.49 -2.63
CA LEU A 196 -1.32 17.88 -2.55
C LEU A 196 -2.19 18.60 -1.51
N LYS A 197 -3.46 18.81 -1.86
CA LYS A 197 -4.48 19.43 -1.00
C LYS A 197 -5.71 18.56 -1.02
N HIS A 198 -6.42 18.51 0.10
CA HIS A 198 -7.68 17.79 0.18
C HIS A 198 -8.83 18.69 -0.29
N ASN A 199 -9.70 18.19 -1.17
CA ASN A 199 -10.93 18.85 -1.58
C ASN A 199 -11.88 17.84 -2.23
N GLY A 200 -13.14 18.21 -2.44
CA GLY A 200 -14.07 17.44 -3.28
C GLY A 200 -14.47 16.09 -2.70
N ASN A 201 -14.99 15.25 -3.59
CA ASN A 201 -15.57 13.94 -3.28
C ASN A 201 -14.60 12.80 -3.64
N THR A 202 -15.09 11.58 -3.83
CA THR A 202 -14.24 10.37 -3.90
C THR A 202 -14.49 9.62 -5.21
N ASN A 203 -13.82 10.04 -6.30
CA ASN A 203 -13.90 9.40 -7.63
C ASN A 203 -12.98 8.18 -7.76
N THR A 204 -13.38 7.11 -7.07
CA THR A 204 -12.61 5.87 -6.96
C THR A 204 -12.44 5.15 -8.29
N LEU A 205 -13.52 4.99 -9.07
CA LEU A 205 -13.49 4.17 -10.29
C LEU A 205 -12.52 4.76 -11.33
N ASP A 206 -12.62 6.06 -11.61
CA ASP A 206 -11.75 6.71 -12.57
C ASP A 206 -10.29 6.70 -12.10
N SER A 207 -10.06 6.82 -10.78
CA SER A 207 -8.70 6.77 -10.22
C SER A 207 -8.05 5.40 -10.45
N LEU A 208 -8.81 4.32 -10.30
CA LEU A 208 -8.35 2.96 -10.57
C LEU A 208 -8.15 2.74 -12.06
N MET A 209 -9.09 3.16 -12.91
CA MET A 209 -8.95 3.08 -14.37
C MET A 209 -7.68 3.82 -14.86
N GLU A 210 -7.44 5.03 -14.35
CA GLU A 210 -6.23 5.81 -14.68
C GLU A 210 -4.96 5.10 -14.19
N ALA A 211 -4.99 4.45 -13.01
CA ALA A 211 -3.86 3.68 -12.50
C ALA A 211 -3.52 2.45 -13.36
N PHE A 212 -4.55 1.70 -13.79
CA PHE A 212 -4.39 0.56 -14.71
C PHE A 212 -3.86 0.99 -16.09
N GLY A 213 -4.26 2.19 -16.53
CA GLY A 213 -3.88 2.77 -17.82
C GLY A 213 -2.49 3.42 -17.89
N GLN A 214 -1.77 3.58 -16.77
CA GLN A 214 -0.49 4.31 -16.75
C GLN A 214 0.61 3.70 -17.63
N ASP A 215 0.80 2.38 -17.51
CA ASP A 215 1.83 1.62 -18.22
C ASP A 215 1.38 0.15 -18.30
N ALA A 216 1.66 -0.50 -19.43
CA ALA A 216 1.34 -1.91 -19.63
C ALA A 216 2.10 -2.85 -18.68
N ARG A 217 3.25 -2.39 -18.14
CA ARG A 217 4.11 -3.14 -17.22
C ARG A 217 3.73 -2.93 -15.75
N THR A 218 2.82 -2.01 -15.44
CA THR A 218 2.30 -1.86 -14.08
C THR A 218 1.77 -3.22 -13.61
N ASN A 219 2.24 -3.66 -12.45
CA ASN A 219 1.88 -4.92 -11.81
C ASN A 219 1.62 -4.75 -10.31
N THR A 220 1.78 -3.54 -9.76
CA THR A 220 1.47 -3.21 -8.37
C THR A 220 0.87 -1.82 -8.24
N ILE A 221 -0.26 -1.73 -7.54
CA ILE A 221 -0.93 -0.49 -7.19
C ILE A 221 -0.97 -0.39 -5.65
N PHE A 222 -0.57 0.75 -5.11
CA PHE A 222 -0.80 1.12 -3.70
C PHE A 222 -1.94 2.13 -3.66
N PHE A 223 -3.11 1.71 -3.20
CA PHE A 223 -4.34 2.49 -3.18
C PHE A 223 -4.66 2.93 -1.75
N LEU A 224 -4.55 4.23 -1.47
CA LEU A 224 -4.86 4.81 -0.17
C LEU A 224 -6.15 5.61 -0.26
N SER A 225 -7.16 5.26 0.55
CA SER A 225 -8.43 5.99 0.63
C SER A 225 -9.03 5.89 2.03
N ASP A 226 -9.77 6.93 2.42
CA ASP A 226 -10.42 7.04 3.74
C ASP A 226 -11.95 7.06 3.67
N GLY A 227 -12.51 6.85 2.48
CA GLY A 227 -13.93 6.99 2.20
C GLY A 227 -14.46 5.90 1.27
N LEU A 228 -15.80 5.80 1.22
CA LEU A 228 -16.46 5.06 0.16
C LEU A 228 -16.45 5.87 -1.14
N PRO A 229 -16.49 5.21 -2.31
CA PRO A 229 -16.72 5.87 -3.58
C PRO A 229 -17.95 6.77 -3.51
N SER A 230 -17.83 8.02 -3.94
CA SER A 230 -18.95 8.97 -4.07
C SER A 230 -18.50 10.07 -5.02
N VAL A 231 -18.75 9.94 -6.31
CA VAL A 231 -18.31 10.97 -7.28
C VAL A 231 -19.10 12.26 -7.12
N ASP A 232 -20.41 12.16 -6.89
CA ASP A 232 -21.32 13.31 -6.79
C ASP A 232 -21.34 13.96 -5.39
N GLY A 233 -20.82 13.26 -4.38
CA GLY A 233 -20.79 13.71 -2.98
C GLY A 233 -22.15 13.67 -2.27
N LYS A 234 -23.19 13.16 -2.93
CA LYS A 234 -24.57 13.09 -2.41
C LYS A 234 -24.87 11.69 -1.90
N VAL A 235 -24.49 10.67 -2.67
CA VAL A 235 -24.66 9.26 -2.32
C VAL A 235 -23.37 8.50 -2.55
N ASN A 236 -23.17 7.41 -1.81
CA ASN A 236 -22.06 6.52 -2.10
C ASN A 236 -22.36 5.77 -3.40
N ASP A 237 -21.37 5.68 -4.29
CA ASP A 237 -21.50 4.90 -5.51
C ASP A 237 -21.61 3.40 -5.14
N PRO A 238 -22.37 2.61 -5.90
CA PRO A 238 -22.41 1.17 -5.73
C PRO A 238 -21.01 0.57 -5.83
N THR A 239 -20.60 -0.15 -4.79
CA THR A 239 -19.23 -0.67 -4.70
C THR A 239 -18.99 -1.93 -5.52
N GLU A 240 -20.04 -2.72 -5.78
CA GLU A 240 -19.92 -4.00 -6.51
C GLU A 240 -19.55 -3.79 -7.99
N PRO A 241 -20.18 -2.88 -8.75
CA PRO A 241 -19.77 -2.58 -10.13
C PRO A 241 -18.31 -2.11 -10.24
N ILE A 242 -17.79 -1.42 -9.21
CA ILE A 242 -16.38 -1.00 -9.18
C ILE A 242 -15.47 -2.23 -9.05
N LEU A 243 -15.82 -3.18 -8.18
CA LEU A 243 -15.08 -4.44 -8.03
C LEU A 243 -15.13 -5.28 -9.31
N GLU A 244 -16.30 -5.39 -9.94
CA GLU A 244 -16.46 -6.08 -11.23
C GLU A 244 -15.59 -5.45 -12.31
N LYS A 245 -15.56 -4.11 -12.38
CA LYS A 245 -14.74 -3.40 -13.37
C LYS A 245 -13.25 -3.61 -13.13
N VAL A 246 -12.81 -3.58 -11.86
CA VAL A 246 -11.42 -3.91 -11.49
C VAL A 246 -11.09 -5.34 -11.88
N PHE A 247 -11.98 -6.30 -11.60
CA PHE A 247 -11.79 -7.70 -11.97
C PHE A 247 -11.65 -7.86 -13.48
N GLU A 248 -12.48 -7.19 -14.28
CA GLU A 248 -12.40 -7.18 -15.75
C GLU A 248 -11.04 -6.65 -16.23
N MET A 249 -10.62 -5.47 -15.75
CA MET A 249 -9.33 -4.87 -16.11
C MET A 249 -8.14 -5.73 -15.66
N ASN A 250 -8.30 -6.45 -14.56
CA ASN A 250 -7.24 -7.27 -13.97
C ASN A 250 -7.21 -8.72 -14.44
N ARG A 251 -8.18 -9.14 -15.28
CA ARG A 251 -8.36 -10.53 -15.72
C ARG A 251 -7.07 -11.16 -16.22
N PHE A 252 -6.31 -10.41 -17.02
CA PHE A 252 -5.03 -10.85 -17.59
C PHE A 252 -3.81 -10.11 -17.02
N ARG A 253 -3.99 -8.89 -16.50
CA ARG A 253 -2.89 -8.06 -16.01
C ARG A 253 -2.28 -8.57 -14.70
N LYS A 254 -3.10 -9.21 -13.84
CA LYS A 254 -2.69 -9.73 -12.52
C LYS A 254 -1.92 -8.72 -11.67
N ILE A 255 -2.30 -7.45 -11.75
CA ILE A 255 -1.83 -6.38 -10.89
C ILE A 255 -2.30 -6.66 -9.46
N LYS A 256 -1.36 -6.61 -8.51
CA LYS A 256 -1.67 -6.63 -7.07
C LYS A 256 -2.08 -5.24 -6.60
N ILE A 257 -3.22 -5.10 -5.92
CA ILE A 257 -3.66 -3.82 -5.35
C ILE A 257 -3.56 -3.91 -3.83
N HIS A 258 -2.57 -3.23 -3.25
CA HIS A 258 -2.48 -3.05 -1.80
C HIS A 258 -3.33 -1.86 -1.38
N CYS A 259 -4.28 -2.07 -0.48
CA CYS A 259 -5.20 -1.03 -0.04
C CYS A 259 -4.86 -0.54 1.37
N PHE A 260 -4.98 0.77 1.59
CA PHE A 260 -4.68 1.43 2.86
C PHE A 260 -5.90 2.22 3.28
N GLY A 261 -6.55 1.77 4.36
CA GLY A 261 -7.66 2.46 4.99
C GLY A 261 -7.24 3.07 6.32
N PHE A 262 -8.06 3.95 6.88
CA PHE A 262 -7.79 4.58 8.17
C PHE A 262 -8.54 3.86 9.29
N HIS A 263 -7.91 3.78 10.45
CA HIS A 263 -8.53 3.21 11.63
C HIS A 263 -9.88 3.90 11.92
N PRO A 264 -10.97 3.12 12.12
CA PRO A 264 -12.24 3.67 12.53
C PRO A 264 -12.06 4.49 13.80
N PHE A 265 -12.69 5.67 13.83
CA PHE A 265 -12.75 6.46 15.04
C PHE A 265 -14.16 6.80 15.44
N THR A 266 -14.29 7.13 16.71
CA THR A 266 -15.52 7.53 17.34
C THR A 266 -15.59 9.05 17.34
N GLN A 267 -16.59 9.64 16.71
CA GLN A 267 -16.87 11.07 16.82
C GLN A 267 -18.04 11.26 17.77
N GLY A 268 -17.80 11.87 18.93
CA GLY A 268 -18.87 12.13 19.92
C GLY A 268 -19.55 10.86 20.44
N GLY A 269 -18.79 9.80 20.69
CA GLY A 269 -19.33 8.52 21.17
C GLY A 269 -19.90 7.59 20.09
N GLN A 270 -20.05 8.04 18.84
CA GLN A 270 -20.49 7.19 17.72
C GLN A 270 -19.35 6.81 16.78
N GLN A 271 -19.17 5.51 16.56
CA GLN A 271 -18.27 5.00 15.52
C GLN A 271 -18.80 5.44 14.16
N MET A 272 -17.96 6.07 13.34
CA MET A 272 -18.37 6.53 12.00
C MET A 272 -18.68 5.32 11.10
N PRO A 273 -19.96 5.01 10.81
CA PRO A 273 -20.33 3.76 10.13
C PRO A 273 -19.76 3.68 8.71
N GLY A 274 -19.66 4.83 8.02
CA GLY A 274 -19.12 4.90 6.65
C GLY A 274 -17.66 4.44 6.54
N LEU A 275 -16.84 4.64 7.58
CA LEU A 275 -15.43 4.25 7.56
C LEU A 275 -15.24 2.74 7.75
N ALA A 276 -16.07 2.10 8.57
CA ALA A 276 -16.07 0.65 8.71
C ALA A 276 -16.47 -0.03 7.38
N SER A 277 -17.50 0.49 6.71
CA SER A 277 -17.91 0.05 5.37
C SER A 277 -16.81 0.29 4.31
N ALA A 278 -16.18 1.47 4.31
CA ALA A 278 -15.05 1.78 3.43
C ALA A 278 -13.90 0.79 3.60
N ASN A 279 -13.50 0.54 4.85
CA ASN A 279 -12.43 -0.41 5.17
C ASN A 279 -12.77 -1.84 4.75
N THR A 280 -14.03 -2.25 4.90
CA THR A 280 -14.52 -3.56 4.45
C THR A 280 -14.41 -3.69 2.92
N TRP A 281 -14.79 -2.64 2.20
CA TRP A 281 -14.68 -2.61 0.75
C TRP A 281 -13.23 -2.60 0.27
N LEU A 282 -12.36 -1.76 0.86
CA LEU A 282 -10.92 -1.73 0.57
C LEU A 282 -10.26 -3.09 0.79
N LYS A 283 -10.68 -3.80 1.85
CA LYS A 283 -10.22 -5.16 2.12
C LYS A 283 -10.62 -6.14 1.02
N ARG A 284 -11.89 -6.13 0.59
CA ARG A 284 -12.37 -6.95 -0.55
C ARG A 284 -11.60 -6.62 -1.83
N LEU A 285 -11.37 -5.34 -2.13
CA LEU A 285 -10.58 -4.91 -3.29
C LEU A 285 -9.16 -5.48 -3.26
N ALA A 286 -8.46 -5.35 -2.13
CA ALA A 286 -7.11 -5.87 -1.99
C ALA A 286 -7.05 -7.40 -2.15
N GLU A 287 -7.91 -8.12 -1.42
CA GLU A 287 -7.94 -9.59 -1.44
C GLU A 287 -8.26 -10.14 -2.83
N SER A 288 -9.23 -9.53 -3.54
CA SER A 288 -9.62 -9.96 -4.89
C SER A 288 -8.50 -9.85 -5.93
N THR A 289 -7.45 -9.08 -5.64
CA THR A 289 -6.29 -8.88 -6.53
C THR A 289 -5.00 -9.50 -6.01
N GLY A 290 -5.06 -10.27 -4.92
CA GLY A 290 -3.86 -10.83 -4.26
C GLY A 290 -2.97 -9.78 -3.59
N GLY A 291 -3.51 -8.60 -3.30
CA GLY A 291 -2.87 -7.57 -2.50
C GLY A 291 -3.20 -7.70 -1.01
N THR A 292 -2.78 -6.70 -0.23
CA THR A 292 -2.98 -6.67 1.23
C THR A 292 -3.76 -5.43 1.63
N TYR A 293 -4.59 -5.56 2.66
CA TYR A 293 -5.22 -4.42 3.32
C TYR A 293 -4.45 -4.02 4.57
N THR A 294 -4.15 -2.73 4.72
CA THR A 294 -3.52 -2.16 5.91
C THR A 294 -4.44 -1.15 6.58
N ASN A 295 -4.68 -1.35 7.87
CA ASN A 295 -5.45 -0.44 8.70
C ASN A 295 -4.50 0.58 9.36
N MET A 296 -4.44 1.78 8.80
CA MET A 296 -3.49 2.82 9.23
C MET A 296 -3.89 3.43 10.57
N LYS A 297 -2.90 3.53 11.46
CA LYS A 297 -3.05 4.10 12.81
C LYS A 297 -2.06 5.24 13.02
N VAL A 298 -2.35 6.05 14.03
CA VAL A 298 -1.39 6.99 14.60
C VAL A 298 -0.24 6.19 15.23
N ASP A 299 0.99 6.65 15.03
CA ASP A 299 2.16 6.13 15.73
C ASP A 299 2.56 7.13 16.81
N ASN A 300 2.30 6.78 18.07
CA ASN A 300 2.50 7.66 19.21
C ASN A 300 3.99 8.03 19.44
N LYS A 301 4.93 7.39 18.72
CA LYS A 301 6.35 7.75 18.73
C LYS A 301 6.67 8.92 17.82
N LEU A 302 5.79 9.24 16.87
CA LEU A 302 5.98 10.35 15.95
C LEU A 302 5.38 11.64 16.50
N THR A 303 6.11 12.73 16.36
CA THR A 303 5.66 14.07 16.74
C THR A 303 6.03 15.06 15.65
N PRO A 304 5.47 16.28 15.65
CA PRO A 304 5.91 17.33 14.75
C PRO A 304 7.43 17.59 14.80
N ASP A 305 8.06 17.39 15.97
CA ASP A 305 9.51 17.56 16.16
C ASP A 305 10.31 16.30 15.81
N ASN A 306 9.67 15.13 15.81
CA ASN A 306 10.24 13.86 15.38
C ASN A 306 9.32 13.17 14.36
N PRO A 307 9.33 13.60 13.08
CA PRO A 307 8.44 13.06 12.06
C PRO A 307 8.78 11.62 11.64
N GLY A 308 9.89 11.05 12.11
CA GLY A 308 10.34 9.71 11.77
C GLY A 308 10.86 9.57 10.35
N ASP A 309 11.59 10.60 9.88
CA ASP A 309 12.25 10.65 8.56
C ASP A 309 13.62 9.95 8.56
#